data_AF-A0A1B8T986-F1
#
_entry.id   AF-A0A1B8T986-F1
#
_cell.length_a   1.000
_cell.length_b   1.000
_cell.length_c   1.000
_cell.angle_alpha   90.00
_cell.angle_beta   90.00
_cell.angle_gamma   90.00
#
_symmetry.space_group_name_H-M   'P 1'
#
loop_
_entity.id
_entity.type
_entity.pdbx_description
1 polymer ?
#
loop_
_entity_poly.entity_id
_entity_poly.type
_entity_poly.pdbx_seq_one_letter_code
_entity_poly.pdbx_strand_id
1 'polypeptide(L)'
;MSTSLPPRGRGTASNPHNRFAPTTSVPVDNDWYDEVPKPQVTEIRTERAKTVISRNQSPDLPFDRSINPYRGCEHVIVDKEMYGQSV
;
A
#
# COMPACT_ATOMS: atom_id res chain seq x y z
N MET A 1 7.31 -26.36 -8.63
CA MET A 1 6.19 -25.52 -8.15
C MET A 1 5.84 -24.56 -9.27
N SER A 2 4.60 -24.58 -9.75
CA SER A 2 4.15 -23.68 -10.82
C SER A 2 4.12 -22.26 -10.26
N THR A 3 5.01 -21.39 -10.73
CA THR A 3 5.00 -19.96 -10.38
C THR A 3 3.95 -19.27 -11.22
N SER A 4 2.82 -18.89 -10.60
CA SER A 4 1.85 -18.01 -11.25
C SER A 4 2.51 -16.66 -11.52
N LEU A 5 2.25 -16.09 -12.70
CA LEU A 5 2.68 -14.72 -12.99
C LEU A 5 1.85 -13.75 -12.12
N PRO A 6 2.46 -12.69 -11.58
CA PRO A 6 1.73 -11.70 -10.80
C PRO A 6 0.63 -11.04 -11.64
N PRO A 7 -0.54 -10.73 -11.03
CA PRO A 7 -1.60 -10.03 -11.73
C PRO A 7 -1.10 -8.67 -12.24
N ARG A 8 -1.60 -8.22 -13.40
CA ARG A 8 -1.34 -6.86 -13.88
C ARG A 8 -1.88 -5.85 -12.86
N GLY A 9 -1.00 -5.17 -12.13
CA GLY A 9 -1.36 -4.22 -11.08
C GLY A 9 -0.48 -4.35 -9.83
N ARG A 10 -0.98 -3.84 -8.70
CA ARG A 10 -0.30 -3.91 -7.40
C ARG A 10 -0.79 -5.14 -6.64
N GLY A 11 -0.17 -6.30 -6.88
CA GLY A 11 -0.55 -7.54 -6.21
C GLY A 11 0.52 -8.61 -6.30
N THR A 12 0.49 -9.54 -5.35
CA THR A 12 1.32 -10.75 -5.41
C THR A 12 0.59 -11.85 -6.19
N ALA A 13 1.35 -12.65 -6.93
CA ALA A 13 0.83 -13.83 -7.62
C ALA A 13 0.38 -14.94 -6.65
N SER A 14 0.83 -14.86 -5.40
CA SER A 14 0.64 -15.88 -4.37
C SER A 14 0.32 -15.24 -3.02
N ASN A 15 -0.64 -15.82 -2.31
CA ASN A 15 -1.01 -15.42 -0.95
C ASN A 15 -0.96 -16.65 -0.02
N PRO A 16 0.24 -17.20 0.28
CA PRO A 16 0.35 -18.37 1.14
C PRO A 16 0.02 -18.01 2.59
N HIS A 17 -0.62 -18.94 3.31
CA HIS A 17 -0.86 -18.78 4.74
C HIS A 17 0.45 -18.66 5.53
N ASN A 18 0.40 -17.90 6.63
CA ASN A 18 1.53 -17.79 7.53
C ASN A 18 1.81 -19.13 8.20
N ARG A 19 3.03 -19.64 8.01
CA ARG A 19 3.55 -20.92 8.54
C ARG A 19 3.43 -21.08 10.07
N PHE A 20 3.37 -20.00 10.83
CA PHE A 20 3.34 -20.00 12.30
C PHE A 20 2.02 -19.48 12.86
N ALA A 21 1.04 -19.15 12.01
CA ALA A 21 -0.24 -18.69 12.50
C ALA A 21 -0.96 -19.85 13.22
N PRO A 22 -1.47 -19.64 14.44
CA PRO A 22 -2.22 -20.67 15.17
C PRO A 22 -3.61 -20.91 14.58
N THR A 23 -4.07 -20.02 13.71
CA THR A 23 -5.38 -20.07 13.04
C THR A 23 -5.24 -19.74 11.56
N THR A 24 -6.20 -20.23 10.77
CA THR A 24 -6.28 -20.03 9.32
C THR A 24 -7.48 -19.13 9.03
N SER A 25 -7.28 -18.08 8.23
CA SER A 25 -8.39 -17.30 7.69
C SER A 25 -9.00 -18.01 6.49
N VAL A 26 -10.33 -18.01 6.44
CA VAL A 26 -11.12 -18.51 5.31
C VAL A 26 -11.85 -17.32 4.72
N PRO A 27 -11.83 -17.11 3.39
CA PRO A 27 -12.65 -16.10 2.77
C PRO A 27 -14.12 -16.44 3.03
N VAL A 28 -14.88 -15.46 3.49
CA VAL A 28 -16.33 -15.55 3.68
C VAL A 28 -16.91 -14.43 2.84
N ASP A 29 -17.92 -14.73 2.02
CA ASP A 29 -18.64 -13.68 1.31
C ASP A 29 -19.39 -12.84 2.34
N ASN A 30 -19.21 -11.53 2.25
CA ASN A 30 -19.73 -10.63 3.26
C ASN A 30 -21.25 -10.44 3.15
N ASP A 31 -21.93 -11.02 2.14
CA ASP A 31 -23.32 -10.74 1.69
C ASP A 31 -23.63 -9.26 1.38
N TRP A 32 -22.63 -8.39 1.45
CA TRP A 32 -22.74 -6.97 1.14
C TRP A 32 -22.20 -6.72 -0.26
N TYR A 33 -22.86 -5.82 -1.00
CA TYR A 33 -22.33 -5.30 -2.24
C TYR A 33 -21.11 -4.44 -1.94
N ASP A 34 -19.93 -5.03 -2.03
CA ASP A 34 -18.69 -4.27 -2.09
C ASP A 34 -18.66 -3.57 -3.46
N GLU A 35 -19.09 -2.30 -3.49
CA GLU A 35 -18.77 -1.43 -4.63
C GLU A 35 -17.25 -1.48 -4.81
N VAL A 36 -16.79 -2.10 -5.89
CA VAL A 36 -15.37 -2.15 -6.21
C VAL A 36 -14.87 -0.71 -6.26
N PRO A 37 -14.01 -0.28 -5.30
CA PRO A 37 -13.56 1.09 -5.29
C PRO A 37 -12.84 1.37 -6.60
N LYS A 38 -13.10 2.53 -7.19
CA LYS A 38 -12.35 2.94 -8.39
C LYS A 38 -10.85 2.82 -8.11
N PRO A 39 -10.04 2.32 -9.06
CA PRO A 39 -8.61 2.24 -8.89
C PRO A 39 -8.06 3.60 -8.42
N GLN A 40 -7.42 3.62 -7.26
CA GLN A 40 -6.79 4.84 -6.78
C GLN A 40 -5.51 5.08 -7.59
N VAL A 41 -5.44 6.24 -8.22
CA VAL A 41 -4.25 6.65 -8.97
C VAL A 41 -3.13 6.89 -7.97
N THR A 42 -2.01 6.20 -8.15
CA THR A 42 -0.81 6.48 -7.36
C THR A 42 -0.20 7.79 -7.84
N GLU A 43 -0.16 8.79 -6.95
CA GLU A 43 0.57 10.02 -7.21
C GLU A 43 2.00 9.89 -6.70
N ILE A 44 2.97 10.27 -7.53
CA ILE A 44 4.38 10.35 -7.14
C ILE A 44 4.71 11.82 -6.90
N ARG A 45 5.22 12.13 -5.72
CA ARG A 45 5.59 13.49 -5.33
C ARG A 45 7.03 13.50 -4.85
N THR A 46 7.84 14.38 -5.42
CA THR A 46 9.20 14.60 -4.95
C THR A 46 9.14 15.36 -3.63
N GLU A 47 9.61 14.74 -2.55
CA GLU A 47 9.70 15.38 -1.24
C GLU A 47 11.16 15.72 -0.91
N ARG A 48 11.44 16.97 -0.52
CA ARG A 48 12.73 17.37 0.07
C ARG A 48 12.59 17.46 1.58
N ALA A 49 12.66 16.32 2.25
CA ALA A 49 12.55 16.25 3.70
C ALA A 49 13.82 16.77 4.39
N LYS A 50 13.66 17.61 5.43
CA LYS A 50 14.75 18.09 6.29
C LYS A 50 14.75 17.43 7.67
N THR A 51 13.67 16.75 8.04
CA THR A 51 13.47 16.14 9.37
C THR A 51 12.58 14.91 9.25
N VAL A 52 12.78 13.92 10.13
CA VAL A 52 11.89 12.75 10.27
C VAL A 52 10.54 13.09 10.95
N ILE A 53 10.39 14.29 11.52
CA ILE A 53 9.18 14.70 12.23
C ILE A 53 8.09 15.14 11.24
N SER A 54 6.93 14.53 11.36
CA SER A 54 5.68 14.92 10.69
C SER A 54 4.83 15.78 11.61
N ARG A 55 4.01 16.66 11.02
CA ARG A 55 3.07 17.52 11.78
C ARG A 55 1.64 17.28 11.30
N ASN A 56 0.69 17.27 12.23
CA ASN A 56 -0.74 17.17 11.95
C ASN A 56 -1.48 18.36 12.59
N GLN A 57 -2.53 18.86 11.92
CA GLN A 57 -3.38 19.96 12.40
C GLN A 57 -4.84 19.52 12.65
N SER A 58 -5.11 18.21 12.62
CA SER A 58 -6.44 17.68 12.92
C SER A 58 -6.81 18.00 14.37
N PRO A 59 -8.02 18.53 14.62
CA PRO A 59 -8.52 18.78 15.96
C PRO A 59 -8.83 17.47 16.72
N ASP A 60 -8.95 16.35 16.01
CA ASP A 60 -9.34 15.06 16.55
C ASP A 60 -8.16 14.29 17.16
N LEU A 61 -6.93 14.75 16.91
CA LEU A 61 -5.72 14.12 17.43
C LEU A 61 -5.18 14.89 18.63
N PRO A 62 -4.88 14.21 19.76
CA PRO A 62 -4.35 14.87 20.96
C PRO A 62 -2.86 15.24 20.84
N PHE A 63 -2.26 15.10 19.65
CA PHE A 63 -0.86 15.40 19.39
C PHE A 63 -0.68 16.04 18.01
N ASP A 64 0.32 16.91 17.89
CA ASP A 64 0.64 17.64 16.66
C ASP A 64 1.85 17.05 15.92
N ARG A 65 2.60 16.10 16.52
CA ARG A 65 3.89 15.60 15.99
C ARG A 65 3.98 14.08 16.03
N SER A 66 4.56 13.51 14.98
CA SER A 66 4.90 12.09 14.88
C SER A 66 6.24 11.88 14.18
N ILE A 67 6.78 10.66 14.26
CA ILE A 67 7.99 10.25 13.54
C ILE A 67 7.56 9.46 12.30
N ASN A 68 7.99 9.90 11.11
CA ASN A 68 7.82 9.14 9.87
C ASN A 68 9.20 8.69 9.35
N PRO A 69 9.62 7.44 9.64
CA PRO A 69 10.92 6.90 9.23
C PRO A 69 11.15 6.86 7.71
N TYR A 70 10.09 6.91 6.92
CA TYR A 70 10.15 6.85 5.46
C TYR A 70 10.22 8.23 4.80
N ARG A 71 10.15 9.30 5.59
CA ARG A 71 10.11 10.66 5.06
C ARG A 71 11.44 11.01 4.41
N GLY A 72 11.40 11.37 3.13
CA GLY A 72 12.61 11.63 2.34
C GLY A 72 13.31 10.39 1.80
N CYS A 73 12.78 9.18 2.04
CA CYS A 73 13.19 8.00 1.29
C CYS A 73 12.39 7.93 -0.01
N GLU A 74 13.03 7.51 -1.09
CA GLU A 74 12.34 6.99 -2.26
C GLU A 74 11.64 5.69 -1.88
N HIS A 75 10.31 5.72 -1.82
CA HIS A 75 9.51 4.54 -1.50
C HIS A 75 8.56 4.25 -2.65
N VAL A 76 9.08 3.61 -3.69
CA VAL A 76 8.24 3.10 -4.77
C VAL A 76 8.84 1.84 -5.37
N ILE A 77 8.11 0.74 -5.28
CA ILE A 77 8.07 -0.22 -6.39
C ILE A 77 7.04 0.35 -7.37
N VAL A 78 7.53 1.18 -8.28
CA VAL A 78 6.82 1.49 -9.52
C VAL A 78 7.37 0.54 -10.55
N ASP A 79 6.52 -0.38 -11.01
CA ASP A 79 6.81 -1.05 -12.26
C ASP A 79 6.89 0.06 -13.32
N LYS A 80 8.03 0.16 -14.03
CA LYS A 80 8.30 1.27 -14.97
C LYS A 80 7.28 1.35 -16.11
N GLU A 81 6.49 0.29 -16.29
CA GLU A 81 5.44 0.18 -17.30
C GLU A 81 4.08 -0.06 -16.64
N MET A 82 3.54 0.96 -15.97
CA MET A 82 2.11 0.96 -15.65
C MET A 82 1.39 1.85 -16.67
N TYR A 83 0.59 1.23 -17.55
CA TYR A 83 -0.27 1.90 -18.54
C TYR A 83 0.41 2.66 -19.69
N GLY A 84 1.60 2.23 -20.14
CA GLY A 84 2.24 2.83 -21.32
C GLY A 84 2.61 4.32 -21.15
N GLN A 85 2.64 4.80 -19.90
CA GLN A 85 3.18 6.10 -19.55
C GLN A 85 4.49 5.88 -18.80
N SER A 86 5.56 6.45 -19.34
CA SER A 86 6.83 6.56 -18.64
C SER A 86 6.61 7.41 -17.39
N VAL A 87 7.00 6.88 -16.24
CA VAL A 87 7.19 7.69 -15.03
C VAL A 87 8.34 8.67 -15.23
#